data_AF-A0A8T6S3K1-F1
#
_entry.id   AF-A0A8T6S3K1-F1
#
_cell.length_a   1.000
_cell.length_b   1.000
_cell.length_c   1.000
_cell.angle_alpha   90.00
_cell.angle_beta   90.00
_cell.angle_gamma   90.00
#
_symmetry.space_group_name_H-M   'P 1'
#
loop_
_entity.id
_entity.type
_entity.pdbx_description
1 polymer ?
#
loop_
_entity_poly.entity_id
_entity_poly.type
_entity_poly.pdbx_seq_one_letter_code
_entity_poly.pdbx_strand_id
1 'polypeptide(L)'
;MYLFVAETLTKDYAGKATTHPSSEAIWFGEFAWITWSMVIIGFLVPMIILAFKRLRTYKGILLASGILFIAMWVKRFIIVVPGLTRYLLPYQDGIYIPTITEWALTFGSMALFGLMFAIFSKLFPMVSIWEVEEMEEFQGEVD
;
A
#
# COMPACT_ATOMS: atom_id res chain seq x y z
N MET A 1 -3.53 6.26 5.56
CA MET A 1 -3.28 6.30 7.02
C MET A 1 -4.55 6.58 7.81
N TYR A 2 -5.23 7.71 7.57
CA TYR A 2 -6.47 8.09 8.27
C TYR A 2 -7.48 6.94 8.45
N LEU A 3 -7.89 6.28 7.37
CA LEU A 3 -8.87 5.19 7.44
C LEU A 3 -8.41 3.98 8.28
N PHE A 4 -7.10 3.72 8.35
CA PHE A 4 -6.58 2.64 9.19
C PHE A 4 -6.72 2.97 10.67
N VAL A 5 -6.38 4.21 11.04
CA VAL A 5 -6.55 4.69 12.41
C VAL A 5 -8.03 4.79 12.79
N ALA A 6 -8.87 5.28 11.88
CA ALA A 6 -10.31 5.32 12.09
C ALA A 6 -10.89 3.91 12.28
N GLU A 7 -10.49 2.94 11.46
CA GLU A 7 -10.91 1.55 11.60
C GLU A 7 -10.49 0.95 12.95
N THR A 8 -9.26 1.19 13.40
CA THR A 8 -8.83 0.70 14.72
C THR A 8 -9.60 1.38 15.86
N LEU A 9 -9.80 2.70 15.77
CA LEU A 9 -10.58 3.43 16.76
C LEU A 9 -12.05 2.98 16.80
N THR A 10 -12.66 2.74 15.63
CA THR A 10 -14.05 2.26 15.56
C THR A 10 -14.17 0.83 16.10
N LYS A 11 -13.20 -0.06 15.83
CA LYS A 11 -13.17 -1.41 16.41
C LYS A 11 -13.07 -1.37 17.95
N ASP A 12 -12.25 -0.48 18.48
CA ASP A 12 -12.08 -0.32 19.93
C ASP A 12 -13.29 0.40 20.58
N TYR A 13 -13.91 1.34 19.85
CA TYR A 13 -15.09 2.09 20.31
C TYR A 13 -16.37 1.25 20.32
N ALA A 14 -16.52 0.30 19.38
CA ALA A 14 -17.72 -0.55 19.26
C ALA A 14 -17.95 -1.49 20.46
N GLY A 15 -16.98 -1.66 21.37
CA GLY A 15 -17.24 -2.12 22.74
C GLY A 15 -16.66 -3.50 23.13
N LYS A 16 -16.28 -3.57 24.41
CA LYS A 16 -15.69 -4.70 25.20
C LYS A 16 -16.51 -6.02 25.26
N ALA A 17 -17.57 -6.22 24.47
CA ALA A 17 -18.44 -7.40 24.59
C ALA A 17 -17.85 -8.67 23.96
N THR A 18 -16.87 -8.50 23.07
CA THR A 18 -16.03 -9.57 22.54
C THR A 18 -14.62 -9.01 22.51
N THR A 19 -13.77 -9.41 23.46
CA THR A 19 -12.33 -9.15 23.40
C THR A 19 -11.89 -9.49 21.98
N HIS A 20 -11.43 -8.51 21.19
CA HIS A 20 -10.96 -8.74 19.83
C HIS A 20 -9.47 -9.04 19.92
N PRO A 21 -9.03 -10.30 20.10
CA PRO A 21 -7.61 -10.62 20.23
C PRO A 21 -6.78 -10.17 19.02
N SER A 22 -7.44 -9.89 17.88
CA SER A 22 -6.83 -9.34 16.68
C SER A 22 -6.31 -7.90 16.83
N SER A 23 -7.00 -6.99 17.55
CA SER A 23 -6.57 -5.58 17.62
C SER A 23 -5.37 -5.39 18.55
N GLU A 24 -5.38 -6.04 19.70
CA GLU A 24 -4.25 -6.04 20.64
C GLU A 24 -3.01 -6.69 20.01
N ALA A 25 -3.18 -7.76 19.23
CA ALA A 25 -2.08 -8.42 18.52
C ALA A 25 -1.41 -7.54 17.45
N ILE A 26 -2.16 -6.63 16.83
CA ILE A 26 -1.66 -5.71 15.79
C ILE A 26 -0.80 -4.59 16.38
N TRP A 27 -1.18 -4.06 17.56
CA TRP A 27 -0.52 -2.89 18.16
C TRP A 27 0.58 -3.26 19.16
N PHE A 28 0.38 -4.33 19.94
CA PHE A 28 1.25 -4.71 21.05
C PHE A 28 1.68 -6.20 21.02
N GLY A 29 1.12 -7.01 20.12
CA GLY A 29 1.47 -8.42 19.98
C GLY A 29 2.46 -8.72 18.86
N GLU A 30 2.40 -9.94 18.34
CA GLU A 30 3.34 -10.52 17.37
C GLU A 30 3.49 -9.70 16.07
N PHE A 31 2.45 -8.96 15.67
CA PHE A 31 2.46 -8.14 14.46
C PHE A 31 2.86 -6.67 14.70
N ALA A 32 3.08 -6.26 15.96
CA ALA A 32 3.37 -4.88 16.32
C ALA A 32 4.59 -4.32 15.59
N TRP A 33 5.69 -5.08 15.53
CA TRP A 33 6.91 -4.64 14.84
C TRP A 33 6.65 -4.32 13.36
N ILE A 34 5.86 -5.16 12.69
CA ILE A 34 5.51 -4.99 11.28
C ILE A 34 4.61 -3.76 11.13
N THR A 35 3.61 -3.58 12.00
CA THR A 35 2.75 -2.40 12.02
C THR A 35 3.52 -1.10 12.20
N TRP A 36 4.41 -1.03 13.20
CA TRP A 36 5.22 0.17 13.45
C TRP A 36 6.21 0.44 12.32
N SER A 37 6.83 -0.59 11.76
CA SER A 37 7.71 -0.43 10.60
C SER A 37 6.95 0.13 9.39
N MET A 38 5.74 -0.35 9.11
CA MET A 38 4.89 0.14 8.04
C MET A 38 4.47 1.60 8.28
N VAL A 39 4.12 1.94 9.52
CA VAL A 39 3.75 3.30 9.91
C VAL A 39 4.92 4.25 9.69
N ILE A 40 6.10 3.91 10.19
CA ILE A 40 7.29 4.78 10.10
C ILE A 40 7.78 4.85 8.65
N ILE A 41 7.97 3.72 7.99
CA ILE A 41 8.55 3.69 6.64
C ILE A 41 7.56 4.22 5.60
N GLY A 42 6.28 3.82 5.67
CA GLY A 42 5.26 4.20 4.70
C GLY A 42 4.72 5.61 4.86
N PHE A 43 4.83 6.22 6.04
CA PHE A 43 4.35 7.60 6.27
C PHE A 43 5.49 8.60 6.40
N LEU A 44 6.50 8.29 7.23
CA LEU A 44 7.53 9.26 7.58
C LEU A 44 8.48 9.52 6.41
N VAL A 45 8.89 8.48 5.69
CA VAL A 45 9.85 8.62 4.57
C VAL A 45 9.27 9.45 3.41
N PRO A 46 8.06 9.15 2.88
CA PRO A 46 7.46 9.96 1.83
C PRO A 46 7.13 11.37 2.30
N MET A 47 6.65 11.52 3.55
CA MET A 47 6.36 12.83 4.14
C MET A 47 7.61 13.70 4.22
N ILE A 48 8.75 13.15 4.65
CA ILE A 48 10.02 13.88 4.70
C ILE A 48 10.46 14.28 3.28
N ILE A 49 10.44 13.35 2.32
CA ILE A 49 10.85 13.62 0.94
C ILE A 49 10.00 14.72 0.30
N LEU A 50 8.68 14.74 0.57
CA LEU A 50 7.75 15.73 0.05
C LEU A 50 7.80 17.07 0.81
N ALA A 51 8.04 17.05 2.12
CA ALA A 51 8.10 18.26 2.95
C ALA A 51 9.34 19.11 2.62
N PHE A 52 10.48 18.49 2.31
CA PHE A 52 11.69 19.22 1.95
C PHE A 52 11.75 19.47 0.44
N LYS A 53 11.60 20.73 0.03
CA LYS A 53 11.72 21.17 -1.38
C LYS A 53 13.00 20.68 -2.07
N ARG A 54 14.09 20.49 -1.31
CA ARG A 54 15.39 20.01 -1.80
C ARG A 54 15.41 18.51 -2.15
N LEU A 55 14.54 17.71 -1.55
CA LEU A 55 14.44 16.26 -1.77
C LEU A 55 13.42 15.90 -2.85
N ARG A 56 12.65 16.87 -3.36
CA ARG A 56 11.65 16.73 -4.43
C ARG A 56 12.31 16.64 -5.83
N THR A 57 13.33 15.80 -5.96
CA THR A 57 13.98 15.46 -7.23
C THR A 57 13.36 14.17 -7.80
N TYR A 58 13.50 13.93 -9.11
CA TYR A 58 12.99 12.70 -9.75
C TYR A 58 13.41 11.40 -9.03
N LYS A 59 14.67 11.31 -8.56
CA LYS A 59 15.16 10.18 -7.76
C LYS A 59 14.45 10.04 -6.42
N GLY A 60 14.23 11.17 -5.72
CA GLY A 60 13.57 11.19 -4.42
C GLY A 60 12.10 10.78 -4.53
N ILE A 61 11.40 11.28 -5.55
CA ILE A 61 10.00 10.93 -5.83
C ILE A 61 9.89 9.44 -6.19
N LEU A 62 10.78 8.92 -7.04
CA LEU A 62 10.78 7.51 -7.44
C LEU A 62 11.07 6.57 -6.26
N LEU A 63 11.99 6.97 -5.37
CA LEU A 63 12.24 6.22 -4.13
C LEU A 63 11.00 6.24 -3.22
N ALA A 64 10.38 7.42 -3.03
CA ALA A 64 9.18 7.56 -2.21
C ALA A 64 8.02 6.71 -2.73
N SER A 65 7.80 6.66 -4.04
CA SER A 65 6.73 5.85 -4.64
C SER A 65 6.97 4.35 -4.47
N GLY A 66 8.21 3.88 -4.65
CA GLY A 66 8.58 2.47 -4.41
C GLY A 66 8.37 2.05 -2.96
N ILE A 67 8.78 2.89 -2.00
CA ILE A 67 8.58 2.65 -0.57
C ILE A 67 7.09 2.62 -0.22
N LEU A 68 6.31 3.58 -0.73
CA LEU A 68 4.86 3.62 -0.52
C LEU A 68 4.18 2.36 -1.05
N PHE A 69 4.58 1.90 -2.23
CA PHE A 69 4.03 0.71 -2.84
C PHE A 69 4.23 -0.52 -1.95
N ILE A 70 5.45 -0.74 -1.46
CA ILE A 70 5.75 -1.85 -0.53
C ILE A 70 4.99 -1.67 0.79
N ALA A 71 4.95 -0.46 1.36
CA ALA A 71 4.26 -0.20 2.62
C ALA A 71 2.74 -0.46 2.52
N MET A 72 2.12 -0.11 1.39
CA MET A 72 0.70 -0.39 1.15
C MET A 72 0.42 -1.87 0.94
N TRP A 73 1.36 -2.61 0.35
CA TRP A 73 1.27 -4.07 0.27
C TRP A 73 1.36 -4.72 1.67
N VAL A 74 2.33 -4.30 2.49
CA VAL A 74 2.45 -4.75 3.89
C VAL A 74 1.21 -4.40 4.72
N LYS A 75 0.60 -3.24 4.49
CA LYS A 75 -0.69 -2.88 5.10
C LYS A 75 -1.76 -3.93 4.83
N ARG A 76 -1.85 -4.41 3.58
CA ARG A 76 -2.84 -5.43 3.19
C ARG A 76 -2.58 -6.74 3.93
N PHE A 77 -1.31 -7.11 4.11
CA PHE A 77 -0.92 -8.27 4.90
C PHE A 77 -1.38 -8.16 6.37
N ILE A 78 -1.14 -7.01 7.02
CA ILE A 78 -1.52 -6.77 8.43
C ILE A 78 -3.04 -6.76 8.65
N ILE A 79 -3.85 -6.41 7.65
CA ILE A 79 -5.32 -6.45 7.79
C ILE A 79 -5.84 -7.89 7.66
N VAL A 80 -5.27 -8.66 6.74
CA VAL A 80 -5.79 -9.99 6.38
C VAL A 80 -5.32 -11.06 7.38
N VAL A 81 -4.03 -11.11 7.73
CA VAL A 81 -3.47 -12.22 8.53
C VAL A 81 -4.02 -12.26 9.96
N PRO A 82 -3.98 -11.17 10.76
CA PRO A 82 -4.58 -11.16 12.10
C PRO A 82 -6.09 -11.41 12.08
N GLY A 83 -6.78 -10.98 11.01
CA GLY A 83 -8.21 -11.28 10.82
C GLY A 83 -8.50 -12.78 10.61
N LEU A 84 -7.50 -13.56 10.19
CA LEU A 84 -7.57 -15.00 9.94
C LEU A 84 -6.85 -15.85 10.99
N THR A 85 -6.02 -15.29 11.86
CA THR A 85 -5.33 -16.06 12.91
C THR A 85 -5.98 -15.88 14.27
N ARG A 86 -6.59 -14.71 14.50
CA ARG A 86 -7.24 -14.34 15.76
C ARG A 86 -8.75 -14.25 15.55
N TYR A 87 -9.41 -15.41 15.54
CA TYR A 87 -10.85 -15.50 15.40
C TYR A 87 -11.58 -15.15 16.70
N LEU A 88 -12.84 -14.72 16.57
CA LEU A 88 -13.76 -14.53 17.70
C LEU A 88 -14.27 -15.86 18.29
N LEU A 89 -14.15 -16.95 17.52
CA LEU A 89 -14.54 -18.30 17.92
C LEU A 89 -13.37 -19.01 18.63
N PRO A 90 -13.62 -19.93 19.57
CA PRO A 90 -12.59 -20.65 20.34
C PRO A 90 -11.89 -21.73 19.49
N TYR A 91 -11.40 -21.35 18.32
CA TYR A 91 -10.51 -22.15 17.49
C TYR A 91 -9.06 -21.92 17.95
N GLN A 92 -8.16 -22.86 17.66
CA GLN A 92 -6.75 -22.69 18.01
C GLN A 92 -6.11 -21.54 17.22
N ASP A 93 -5.36 -20.69 17.92
CA ASP A 93 -4.54 -19.65 17.29
C ASP A 93 -3.54 -20.30 16.32
N GLY A 94 -3.62 -19.95 15.04
CA GLY A 94 -2.71 -20.43 14.00
C GLY A 94 -1.60 -19.43 13.71
N ILE A 95 -0.38 -19.91 13.45
CA ILE A 95 0.72 -19.08 12.94
C ILE A 95 0.71 -19.17 11.42
N TYR A 96 0.69 -18.01 10.75
CA TYR A 96 0.76 -17.94 9.29
C TYR A 96 2.23 -17.89 8.83
N ILE A 97 2.66 -18.89 8.08
CA ILE A 97 3.98 -18.93 7.45
C ILE A 97 3.75 -19.02 5.93
N PRO A 98 4.13 -17.98 5.16
CA PRO A 98 3.86 -17.96 3.73
C PRO A 98 4.67 -19.03 3.01
N THR A 99 3.98 -19.80 2.17
CA THR A 99 4.54 -20.81 1.28
C THR A 99 5.16 -20.18 0.03
N ILE A 100 6.08 -20.89 -0.61
CA ILE A 100 6.72 -20.44 -1.86
C ILE A 100 5.67 -20.21 -2.96
N THR A 101 4.61 -21.02 -2.98
CA THR A 101 3.50 -20.89 -3.91
C THR A 101 2.74 -19.57 -3.77
N GLU A 102 2.54 -19.07 -2.54
CA GLU A 102 1.88 -17.78 -2.29
C GLU A 102 2.75 -16.60 -2.75
N TRP A 103 4.07 -16.69 -2.55
CA TRP A 103 5.01 -15.71 -3.09
C TRP A 103 5.02 -15.72 -4.61
N ALA A 104 5.08 -16.90 -5.24
CA ALA A 104 5.06 -17.05 -6.68
C ALA A 104 3.76 -16.48 -7.29
N LEU A 105 2.61 -16.70 -6.66
CA LEU A 105 1.34 -16.14 -7.11
C LEU A 105 1.31 -14.61 -7.00
N THR A 106 1.87 -14.06 -5.91
CA THR A 106 1.96 -12.61 -5.70
C THR A 106 2.82 -11.95 -6.78
N PHE A 107 4.04 -12.44 -7.00
CA PHE A 107 4.92 -11.91 -8.06
C PHE A 107 4.40 -12.22 -9.46
N GLY A 108 3.73 -13.36 -9.64
CA GLY A 108 3.06 -13.73 -10.89
C GLY A 108 1.96 -12.73 -11.28
N SER A 109 1.15 -12.29 -10.31
CA SER A 109 0.12 -11.27 -10.57
C SER A 109 0.70 -9.92 -10.98
N MET A 110 1.83 -9.51 -10.37
CA MET A 110 2.54 -8.28 -10.73
C MET A 110 3.16 -8.37 -12.12
N ALA A 111 3.77 -9.51 -12.45
CA ALA A 111 4.33 -9.77 -13.77
C ALA A 111 3.23 -9.81 -14.85
N LEU A 112 2.07 -10.41 -14.56
CA LEU A 112 0.92 -10.43 -15.45
C LEU A 112 0.39 -9.02 -15.69
N PHE A 113 0.26 -8.20 -14.65
CA PHE A 113 -0.12 -6.80 -14.80
C PHE A 113 0.87 -6.03 -15.68
N GLY A 114 2.18 -6.20 -15.44
CA GLY A 114 3.22 -5.59 -16.28
C GLY A 114 3.19 -6.06 -17.73
N LEU A 115 2.91 -7.35 -17.96
CA LEU A 115 2.74 -7.91 -19.30
C LEU A 115 1.52 -7.31 -20.01
N MET A 116 0.37 -7.25 -19.32
CA MET A 116 -0.84 -6.62 -19.86
C MET A 116 -0.59 -5.15 -20.17
N PHE A 117 0.06 -4.41 -19.27
CA PHE A 117 0.44 -3.02 -19.50
C PHE A 117 1.30 -2.85 -20.75
N ALA A 118 2.33 -3.68 -20.94
CA ALA A 118 3.20 -3.64 -22.11
C ALA A 118 2.46 -3.97 -23.43
N ILE A 119 1.50 -4.89 -23.38
CA ILE A 119 0.63 -5.21 -24.53
C ILE A 119 -0.24 -4.00 -24.86
N PHE A 120 -0.92 -3.42 -23.86
CA PHE A 120 -1.78 -2.25 -24.07
C PHE A 120 -1.02 -1.03 -24.56
N SER A 121 0.20 -0.77 -24.06
CA SER A 121 1.03 0.35 -24.53
C SER A 121 1.43 0.24 -25.99
N LYS A 122 1.39 -0.97 -26.56
CA LYS A 122 1.67 -1.20 -27.99
C LYS A 122 0.41 -1.17 -28.85
N LEU A 123 -0.73 -1.58 -28.29
CA LEU A 123 -2.01 -1.61 -29.00
C LEU A 123 -2.69 -0.23 -29.05
N PHE A 124 -2.51 0.59 -28.02
CA PHE A 124 -3.14 1.90 -27.89
C PHE A 124 -2.08 3.00 -27.72
N PRO A 125 -2.25 4.18 -28.34
CA PRO A 125 -1.37 5.31 -28.10
C PRO A 125 -1.48 5.74 -26.63
N MET A 126 -0.35 5.81 -25.92
CA MET A 126 -0.32 6.20 -24.50
C MET A 126 -0.57 7.69 -24.28
N VAL A 127 -0.42 8.51 -25.32
CA VAL A 127 -0.67 9.94 -25.29
C VAL A 127 -1.84 10.26 -26.20
N SER A 128 -2.82 10.98 -25.68
CA SER A 128 -3.94 11.57 -26.41
C SER A 128 -3.40 12.57 -27.43
N ILE A 129 -3.53 12.28 -28.72
CA ILE A 129 -3.05 13.15 -29.80
C ILE A 129 -3.69 14.54 -29.72
N TRP A 130 -4.99 14.60 -29.41
CA TRP A 130 -5.75 15.84 -29.26
C TRP A 130 -5.22 16.76 -28.15
N GLU A 131 -4.71 16.20 -27.05
CA GLU A 131 -4.19 16.98 -25.92
C GLU A 131 -2.78 17.52 -26.20
N VAL A 132 -2.01 16.83 -27.03
CA VAL A 132 -0.71 17.33 -27.51
C VAL A 132 -0.93 18.48 -28.49
N GLU A 133 -1.92 18.38 -29.36
CA GLU A 133 -2.27 19.43 -30.32
C GLU A 133 -2.75 20.73 -29.62
N GLU A 134 -3.63 20.61 -28.61
CA GLU A 134 -4.07 21.75 -27.79
C GLU A 134 -2.91 22.42 -27.03
N MET A 135 -1.95 21.62 -26.52
CA MET A 135 -0.75 22.15 -25.86
C MET A 135 0.18 22.90 -26.83
N GLU A 136 0.33 22.42 -28.06
CA GLU A 136 1.13 23.10 -29.10
C GLU A 136 0.46 24.41 -29.55
N GLU A 137 -0.86 24.42 -29.71
CA GLU A 137 -1.64 25.61 -30.09
C GLU A 137 -1.56 26.68 -28.99
N PHE A 138 -1.73 26.31 -27.72
CA PHE A 138 -1.59 27.23 -26.58
C PHE A 138 -0.17 27.80 -26.46
N GLN A 139 0.85 27.03 -26.85
CA GLN A 139 2.24 27.50 -26.80
C GLN A 139 2.57 28.42 -27.98
N GLY A 140 1.96 28.21 -29.15
CA GLY A 140 2.07 29.10 -30.32
C GLY A 140 1.34 30.43 -30.20
N GLU A 141 0.35 30.56 -29.31
CA GLU A 141 -0.31 31.84 -29.01
C GLU A 141 0.46 32.73 -28.00
N VAL A 142 1.44 32.16 -27.28
CA VAL A 142 2.23 32.86 -26.25
C VAL A 142 3.55 33.43 -26.80
N ASP A 143 3.98 32.98 -27.98
CA ASP A 143 5.15 33.47 -28.73
C ASP A 143 4.78 34.53 -29.79
#